data_AF-A0A3D0L8V7-F1
#
_entry.id   AF-A0A3D0L8V7-F1
#
_cell.length_a   1.000
_cell.length_b   1.000
_cell.length_c   1.000
_cell.angle_alpha   90.00
_cell.angle_beta   90.00
_cell.angle_gamma   90.00
#
_symmetry.space_group_name_H-M   'P 1'
#
loop_
_entity.id
_entity.type
_entity.pdbx_description
1 polymer ?
#
loop_
_entity_poly.entity_id
_entity_poly.type
_entity_poly.pdbx_seq_one_letter_code
_entity_poly.pdbx_strand_id
1 'polypeptide(L)' 'ALEIPDETGSLNKILRILGENGRNVEYMYGFTGRKTNNAFMILRSTDVPKTETVLEQYKIRMINQEELKEI' A
#
# COMPACT_ATOMS: atom_id res chain seq x y z
N ALA A 1 5.90 1.69 2.72
CA ALA A 1 5.36 1.07 1.49
C ALA A 1 4.25 0.10 1.86
N LEU A 2 3.41 -0.33 0.93
CA LEU A 2 2.35 -1.31 1.14
C LEU A 2 2.77 -2.63 0.51
N GLU A 3 2.58 -3.74 1.21
CA GLU A 3 2.64 -5.08 0.62
C GLU A 3 1.25 -5.52 0.22
N ILE A 4 1.07 -5.95 -1.02
CA ILE A 4 -0.19 -6.51 -1.51
C ILE A 4 0.07 -7.83 -2.26
N PRO A 5 -0.89 -8.77 -2.26
CA PRO A 5 -0.77 -9.97 -3.08
C PRO A 5 -0.66 -9.61 -4.57
N ASP A 6 0.24 -10.27 -5.31
CA ASP A 6 0.37 -10.09 -6.76
C ASP A 6 -0.71 -10.89 -7.50
N GLU A 7 -1.95 -10.44 -7.37
CA GLU A 7 -3.12 -11.02 -8.02
C GLU A 7 -4.00 -9.94 -8.63
N THR A 8 -4.86 -10.36 -9.56
CA THR A 8 -5.80 -9.45 -10.23
C THR A 8 -6.70 -8.76 -9.21
N GLY A 9 -6.74 -7.42 -9.27
CA GLY A 9 -7.63 -6.62 -8.44
C GLY A 9 -7.07 -6.26 -7.05
N SER A 10 -5.89 -6.71 -6.66
CA SER A 10 -5.27 -6.30 -5.38
C SER A 10 -5.16 -4.79 -5.22
N LEU A 11 -4.69 -4.09 -6.25
CA LEU A 11 -4.62 -2.62 -6.21
C LEU A 11 -6.00 -1.97 -6.09
N ASN A 12 -7.00 -2.50 -6.81
CA ASN A 12 -8.38 -2.01 -6.72
C ASN A 12 -8.95 -2.15 -5.30
N LYS A 13 -8.64 -3.25 -4.60
CA LYS A 13 -9.03 -3.43 -3.19
C LYS A 13 -8.48 -2.30 -2.31
N ILE A 14 -7.20 -1.93 -2.48
CA ILE A 14 -6.57 -0.83 -1.73
C ILE A 14 -7.20 0.51 -2.07
N LEU A 15 -7.33 0.84 -3.36
CA LEU A 15 -7.88 2.13 -3.79
C LEU A 15 -9.33 2.30 -3.34
N ARG A 16 -10.13 1.23 -3.32
CA ARG A 16 -11.50 1.26 -2.80
C ARG A 16 -11.53 1.57 -1.30
N ILE A 17 -10.70 0.92 -0.49
CA ILE A 17 -10.58 1.21 0.95
C ILE A 17 -10.22 2.69 1.16
N LEU A 18 -9.23 3.19 0.43
CA LEU A 18 -8.83 4.59 0.53
C LEU A 18 -9.96 5.55 0.12
N GLY A 19 -10.65 5.26 -0.99
CA GLY A 19 -11.78 6.05 -1.48
C GLY A 19 -12.97 6.08 -0.52
N GLU A 20 -13.39 4.93 0.00
CA GLU A 20 -14.50 4.78 0.96
C GLU A 20 -14.21 5.52 2.29
N ASN A 21 -12.93 5.69 2.64
CA ASN A 21 -12.50 6.44 3.82
C ASN A 21 -12.06 7.88 3.52
N GLY A 22 -12.32 8.38 2.30
CA GLY A 22 -11.97 9.75 1.90
C GLY A 22 -10.48 10.05 2.05
N ARG A 23 -9.61 9.10 1.69
CA ARG A 23 -8.14 9.26 1.65
C ARG A 23 -7.72 9.54 0.21
N ASN A 24 -7.11 10.69 0.00
CA ASN A 24 -6.62 11.09 -1.33
C ASN A 24 -5.19 10.59 -1.56
N VAL A 25 -4.92 10.10 -2.76
CA VAL A 25 -3.59 9.63 -3.19
C VAL A 25 -2.96 10.72 -4.06
N GLU A 26 -1.78 11.20 -3.69
CA GLU A 26 -1.03 12.19 -4.48
C GLU A 26 -0.27 11.51 -5.61
N TYR A 27 0.47 10.46 -5.26
CA TYR A 27 1.15 9.61 -6.22
C TYR A 27 1.36 8.22 -5.63
N MET A 28 1.58 7.27 -6.53
CA MET A 28 1.78 5.89 -6.18
C MET A 28 2.74 5.25 -7.19
N TYR A 29 3.72 4.50 -6.69
CA TYR A 29 4.64 3.71 -7.50
C TYR A 29 4.52 2.24 -7.11
N GLY A 30 4.36 1.37 -8.11
CA GLY A 30 4.28 -0.07 -7.92
C GLY A 30 5.50 -0.78 -8.48
N PHE A 31 5.99 -1.79 -7.78
CA PHE A 31 7.02 -2.70 -8.27
C PHE A 31 6.80 -4.11 -7.72
N THR A 32 7.22 -5.12 -8.48
CA THR A 32 7.16 -6.53 -8.09
C THR A 32 8.46 -6.93 -7.42
N GLY A 33 8.41 -7.52 -6.23
CA GLY A 33 9.61 -8.03 -5.57
C GLY A 33 10.13 -9.30 -6.26
N ARG A 34 11.44 -9.55 -6.19
CA ARG A 34 12.04 -10.75 -6.80
C ARG A 34 11.84 -12.04 -5.99
N LYS A 35 11.50 -11.92 -4.70
CA LYS A 35 11.50 -13.05 -3.73
C LYS A 35 10.12 -13.48 -3.24
N THR A 36 9.05 -12.73 -3.52
CA THR A 36 7.70 -12.98 -3.00
C THR A 36 6.67 -12.89 -4.13
N ASN A 37 5.58 -13.66 -4.04
CA ASN A 37 4.38 -13.50 -4.89
C ASN A 37 3.59 -12.23 -4.50
N ASN A 38 4.29 -11.17 -4.07
CA ASN A 38 3.69 -9.94 -3.58
C ASN A 38 4.20 -8.75 -4.40
N ALA A 39 3.32 -7.79 -4.60
CA ALA A 39 3.64 -6.49 -5.17
C ALA A 39 3.79 -5.46 -4.05
N PHE A 40 4.66 -4.48 -4.28
CA PHE A 40 5.00 -3.44 -3.33
C PHE A 40 4.62 -2.08 -3.90
N MET A 41 3.94 -1.27 -3.09
CA MET A 41 3.45 0.03 -3.50
C MET A 41 4.01 1.12 -2.58
N ILE A 42 4.75 2.07 -3.15
CA ILE A 42 5.05 3.33 -2.44
C ILE A 42 3.87 4.25 -2.68
N LEU A 43 3.19 4.63 -1.60
CA LEU A 43 2.01 5.49 -1.62
C LEU A 43 2.36 6.80 -0.92
N ARG A 44 2.05 7.92 -1.57
CA ARG A 44 1.94 9.22 -0.91
C ARG A 44 0.48 9.65 -0.87
N SER A 45 0.02 10.03 0.31
CA SER A 45 -1.30 10.61 0.53
C SER A 45 -1.20 11.99 1.13
N THR A 46 -2.30 12.75 1.04
CA THR A 46 -2.39 14.12 1.59
C THR A 46 -2.25 14.16 3.12
N ASP A 47 -2.71 13.10 3.81
CA ASP A 47 -2.63 12.96 5.26
C ASP A 47 -2.15 11.54 5.59
N VAL A 48 -0.82 11.39 5.73
CA VAL A 48 -0.17 10.10 5.95
C VAL A 48 -0.64 9.44 7.24
N PRO A 49 -0.62 10.10 8.43
CA PRO A 49 -1.05 9.46 9.67
C PRO A 49 -2.48 8.90 9.62
N LYS A 50 -3.43 9.65 9.05
CA LYS A 50 -4.80 9.14 8.91
C LYS A 50 -4.92 8.04 7.88
N THR A 51 -4.06 8.03 6.86
CA THR A 51 -4.03 6.96 5.86
C THR A 51 -3.50 5.68 6.47
N GLU A 52 -2.42 5.76 7.25
CA GLU A 52 -1.86 4.63 8.00
C GLU A 52 -2.89 4.04 8.97
N THR A 53 -3.62 4.87 9.72
CA THR A 53 -4.69 4.41 10.61
C THR A 53 -5.77 3.62 9.85
N VAL A 54 -6.21 4.09 8.69
CA VAL A 54 -7.17 3.37 7.85
C VAL A 54 -6.57 2.05 7.37
N LEU A 55 -5.33 2.05 6.86
CA LEU A 55 -4.69 0.83 6.36
C LEU A 55 -4.52 -0.23 7.47
N GLU A 56 -4.19 0.18 8.69
CA GLU A 56 -4.11 -0.69 9.87
C GLU A 56 -5.47 -1.31 10.24
N GLN A 57 -6.55 -0.53 10.20
CA GLN A 57 -7.91 -1.02 10.47
C GLN A 57 -8.31 -2.16 9.51
N TYR A 58 -7.88 -2.09 8.26
CA TYR A 58 -8.13 -3.10 7.24
C TYR A 58 -7.02 -4.18 7.17
N LYS A 59 -6.10 -4.20 8.15
CA LYS A 59 -4.99 -5.16 8.25
C LYS A 59 -4.09 -5.20 7.01
N ILE A 60 -3.92 -4.06 6.34
CA ILE A 60 -2.99 -3.94 5.22
C ILE A 60 -1.57 -3.83 5.79
N ARG A 61 -0.67 -4.72 5.35
CA ARG A 61 0.72 -4.70 5.80
C ARG A 61 1.45 -3.50 5.22
N MET A 62 1.97 -2.66 6.11
CA MET A 62 2.86 -1.56 5.78
C MET A 62 4.30 -2.00 6.06
N ILE A 63 5.21 -1.54 5.21
CA ILE A 63 6.63 -1.87 5.19
C ILE A 63 7.42 -0.60 5.46
N ASN A 64 8.37 -0.70 6.38
CA ASN A 64 9.26 0.41 6.70
C ASN A 64 10.43 0.54 5.69
N GLN A 65 11.28 1.54 5.88
CA GLN A 65 12.40 1.80 4.97
C GLN A 65 13.51 0.72 5.01
N GLU A 66 13.69 0.05 6.14
CA GLU A 66 14.71 -1.00 6.29
C GLU A 66 14.30 -2.25 5.52
N GLU A 67 13.06 -2.71 5.71
CA GLU A 67 12.49 -3.81 4.95
C GLU A 67 12.45 -3.50 3.44
N LEU A 68 12.19 -2.24 3.06
CA LEU A 68 12.17 -1.83 1.65
C LEU A 68 13.53 -1.98 0.95
N LYS A 69 14.65 -1.85 1.67
CA LYS A 69 16.00 -2.01 1.10
C LYS A 69 16.36 -3.47 0.81
N GLU A 70 15.68 -4.41 1.46
CA GLU A 70 15.93 -5.85 1.37
C GLU A 70 15.10 -6.54 0.27
N ILE A 71 14.16 -5.82 -0.34
CA ILE A 71 13.26 -6.26 -1.42
C ILE A 71 13.89 -5.98 -2.78
#